data_AF-A0AB38HUC4-F1
#
_entry.id   AF-A0AB38HUC4-F1
#
_cell.length_a   1.000
_cell.length_b   1.000
_cell.length_c   1.000
_cell.angle_alpha   90.00
_cell.angle_beta   90.00
_cell.angle_gamma   90.00
#
_symmetry.space_group_name_H-M   'P 1'
#
loop_
_entity.id
_entity.type
_entity.pdbx_description
1 polymer ?
#
loop_
_entity_poly.entity_id
_entity_poly.type
_entity_poly.pdbx_seq_one_letter_code
_entity_poly.pdbx_strand_id
1 'polypeptide(L)'
;MNIKRGLFRLWVVLAAGWVITVGAFSYNDVANPYFAPRAFYFPKDISAANARADADRQQNPSSNWDRWEIKIRDGFKYSMRGTSTDDAYKRLTDALPFASFAAEPVSAEAYSEDFRDLEAGKTNGVTNKISLHDLQDVSLFIAKDTPAAERDRQIDAAFRIGTEVKQAVTNKRRRETIKSAALFGLIPPMLLLLAGMVVMWILRGFRSPA
;
A
#
# COMPACT_ATOMS: atom_id res chain seq x y z
N MET A 1 12.16 49.71 -32.50
CA MET A 1 11.92 48.95 -31.25
C MET A 1 12.32 47.50 -31.47
N ASN A 2 13.17 46.93 -30.60
CA ASN A 2 13.81 45.62 -30.84
C ASN A 2 12.85 44.47 -30.47
N ILE A 3 11.84 44.22 -31.31
CA ILE A 3 10.73 43.27 -31.06
C ILE A 3 11.24 41.89 -30.62
N LYS A 4 12.37 41.44 -31.20
CA LYS A 4 13.03 40.15 -30.87
C LYS A 4 13.41 40.03 -29.38
N ARG A 5 13.86 41.12 -28.74
CA ARG A 5 14.24 41.11 -27.31
C ARG A 5 13.02 41.11 -26.39
N GLY A 6 11.91 41.71 -26.83
CA GLY A 6 10.66 41.75 -26.07
C GLY A 6 10.01 40.37 -25.96
N LEU A 7 9.96 39.64 -27.07
CA LEU A 7 9.32 38.32 -27.13
C LEU A 7 10.01 37.29 -26.23
N PHE A 8 11.34 37.26 -26.21
CA PHE A 8 12.09 36.34 -25.34
C PHE A 8 11.83 36.61 -23.85
N ARG A 9 11.80 37.88 -23.42
CA ARG A 9 11.52 38.24 -22.02
C ARG A 9 10.11 37.81 -21.61
N LEU A 10 9.11 38.06 -22.46
CA LEU A 10 7.73 37.62 -22.23
C LEU A 10 7.67 36.09 -22.11
N TRP A 11 8.38 35.37 -22.99
CA TRP A 11 8.45 33.91 -22.94
C TRP A 11 9.04 33.39 -21.63
N VAL A 12 10.16 33.97 -21.15
CA VAL A 12 10.76 33.58 -19.86
C VAL A 12 9.78 33.80 -18.71
N VAL A 13 9.06 34.92 -18.69
CA VAL A 13 8.05 35.21 -17.66
C VAL A 13 6.91 34.19 -17.70
N LEU A 14 6.41 33.84 -18.90
CA LEU A 14 5.37 32.83 -19.06
C LEU A 14 5.84 31.44 -18.62
N ALA A 15 7.06 31.04 -18.98
CA ALA A 15 7.64 29.76 -18.56
C ALA A 15 7.83 29.70 -17.04
N ALA A 16 8.33 30.78 -16.42
CA ALA A 16 8.44 30.86 -14.97
C ALA A 16 7.07 30.78 -14.28
N GLY A 17 6.08 31.53 -14.78
CA GLY A 17 4.70 31.48 -14.30
C GLY A 17 4.09 30.08 -14.43
N TRP A 18 4.36 29.37 -15.53
CA TRP A 18 3.94 27.99 -15.72
C TRP A 18 4.53 27.05 -14.67
N VAL A 19 5.85 27.10 -14.43
CA VAL A 19 6.52 26.26 -13.43
C VAL A 19 5.96 26.50 -12.02
N ILE A 20 5.73 27.77 -11.65
CA ILE A 20 5.11 28.13 -10.37
C ILE A 20 3.70 27.54 -10.28
N THR A 21 2.92 27.63 -11.36
CA THR A 21 1.55 27.13 -11.41
C THR A 21 1.50 25.61 -11.25
N VAL A 22 2.34 24.88 -11.98
CA VAL A 22 2.46 23.41 -11.85
C VAL A 22 2.93 23.04 -10.44
N GLY A 23 3.93 23.75 -9.90
CA GLY A 23 4.41 23.53 -8.53
C GLY A 23 3.31 23.73 -7.49
N ALA A 24 2.49 24.77 -7.62
CA ALA A 24 1.37 25.04 -6.73
C ALA A 24 0.29 23.93 -6.80
N PHE A 25 -0.05 23.48 -8.01
CA PHE A 25 -1.03 22.39 -8.17
C PHE A 25 -0.51 21.04 -7.68
N SER A 26 0.76 20.73 -7.91
CA SER A 26 1.37 19.46 -7.46
C SER A 26 1.76 19.46 -5.98
N TYR A 27 1.75 20.62 -5.30
CA TYR A 27 2.21 20.73 -3.91
C TYR A 27 1.43 19.78 -2.98
N ASN A 28 0.10 19.73 -3.09
CA ASN A 28 -0.71 18.90 -2.20
C ASN A 28 -0.42 17.40 -2.39
N ASP A 29 -0.24 16.96 -3.63
CA ASP A 29 0.08 15.56 -3.95
C ASP A 29 1.47 15.14 -3.46
N VAL A 30 2.41 16.09 -3.34
CA VAL A 30 3.75 15.85 -2.80
C VAL A 30 3.75 15.94 -1.27
N ALA A 31 3.08 16.94 -0.70
CA ALA A 31 3.02 17.13 0.75
C ALA A 31 2.26 15.99 1.41
N ASN A 32 1.08 15.67 0.87
CA ASN A 32 0.12 14.70 1.40
C ASN A 32 -0.24 13.66 0.34
N PRO A 33 0.72 12.80 -0.09
CA PRO A 33 0.40 11.76 -1.05
C PRO A 33 -0.65 10.82 -0.48
N TYR A 34 -1.64 10.46 -1.30
CA TYR A 34 -2.67 9.51 -0.91
C TYR A 34 -2.04 8.18 -0.47
N PHE A 35 -2.36 7.77 0.75
CA PHE A 35 -2.04 6.46 1.29
C PHE A 35 -3.34 5.67 1.38
N ALA A 36 -3.45 4.59 0.62
CA ALA A 36 -4.63 3.75 0.67
C ALA A 36 -4.79 3.18 2.09
N PRO A 37 -5.98 3.26 2.71
CA PRO A 37 -6.15 2.73 4.05
C PRO A 37 -5.82 1.24 4.12
N ARG A 38 -5.16 0.83 5.20
CA ARG A 38 -4.69 -0.54 5.43
C ARG A 38 -5.11 -1.04 6.80
N ALA A 39 -5.49 -2.31 6.83
CA ALA A 39 -5.71 -3.06 8.04
C ALA A 39 -4.51 -3.96 8.31
N PHE A 40 -4.13 -4.10 9.57
CA PHE A 40 -3.23 -5.16 10.03
C PHE A 40 -4.01 -6.10 10.94
N TYR A 41 -3.62 -7.37 10.94
CA TYR A 41 -4.06 -8.35 11.92
C TYR A 41 -2.94 -9.34 12.19
N PHE A 42 -2.95 -9.94 13.37
CA PHE A 42 -1.99 -10.97 13.75
C PHE A 42 -2.73 -12.31 13.78
N PRO A 43 -2.51 -13.21 12.80
CA PRO A 43 -3.08 -14.54 12.88
C PRO A 43 -2.43 -15.32 14.03
N LYS A 44 -3.13 -16.31 14.58
CA LYS A 44 -2.52 -17.24 15.53
C LYS A 44 -1.46 -18.10 14.83
N ASP A 45 -0.32 -18.28 15.48
CA ASP A 45 0.76 -19.15 15.02
C ASP A 45 0.36 -20.62 15.17
N ILE A 46 -0.03 -21.20 14.05
CA ILE A 46 -0.41 -22.61 13.93
C ILE A 46 0.75 -23.50 13.45
N SER A 47 2.01 -23.03 13.52
CA SER A 47 3.19 -23.79 13.11
C SER A 47 3.29 -25.15 13.79
N ALA A 48 3.02 -25.22 15.10
CA ALA A 48 3.00 -26.46 15.87
C ALA A 48 1.91 -27.43 15.37
N ALA A 49 0.74 -26.92 14.99
CA ALA A 49 -0.34 -27.73 14.44
C ALA A 49 0.01 -28.25 13.04
N ASN A 50 0.60 -27.41 12.20
CA ASN A 50 1.09 -27.78 10.87
C ASN A 50 2.20 -28.85 10.97
N ALA A 51 3.13 -28.72 11.93
CA ALA A 51 4.16 -29.73 12.16
C ALA A 51 3.57 -31.09 12.58
N ARG A 52 2.53 -31.09 13.42
CA ARG A 52 1.79 -32.31 13.78
C ARG A 52 1.07 -32.91 12.57
N ALA A 53 0.39 -32.09 11.77
CA ALA A 53 -0.26 -32.54 10.54
C ALA A 53 0.76 -33.14 9.56
N ASP A 54 1.97 -32.57 9.47
CA ASP A 54 3.04 -33.10 8.63
C ASP A 54 3.61 -34.44 9.14
N ALA A 55 3.71 -34.61 10.46
CA ALA A 55 4.08 -35.89 11.06
C ALA A 55 3.02 -36.97 10.80
N ASP A 56 1.73 -36.65 10.95
CA ASP A 56 0.62 -37.56 10.66
C ASP A 56 0.59 -37.97 9.17
N ARG A 57 0.90 -37.02 8.28
CA ARG A 57 1.03 -37.28 6.84
C ARG A 57 2.16 -38.27 6.55
N GLN A 58 3.30 -38.13 7.22
CA GLN A 58 4.43 -39.05 7.05
C GLN A 58 4.08 -40.47 7.52
N GLN A 59 3.21 -40.60 8.52
CA GLN A 59 2.73 -41.90 9.01
C GLN A 59 1.70 -42.55 8.07
N ASN A 60 0.96 -41.77 7.28
CA ASN A 60 -0.09 -42.24 6.37
C ASN A 60 0.10 -41.73 4.93
N PRO A 61 1.14 -42.19 4.20
CA PRO A 61 1.48 -41.67 2.88
C PRO A 61 0.44 -42.02 1.79
N SER A 62 -0.47 -42.97 2.04
CA SER A 62 -1.50 -43.39 1.07
C SER A 62 -2.71 -42.45 1.01
N SER A 63 -2.86 -41.54 1.97
CA SER A 63 -3.94 -40.54 1.94
C SER A 63 -3.54 -39.32 1.12
N ASN A 64 -4.50 -38.75 0.38
CA ASN A 64 -4.29 -37.47 -0.30
C ASN A 64 -4.34 -36.35 0.74
N TRP A 65 -3.17 -35.80 1.07
CA TRP A 65 -3.05 -34.63 1.95
C TRP A 65 -2.89 -33.38 1.12
N ASP A 66 -3.83 -32.45 1.28
CA ASP A 66 -3.79 -31.15 0.63
C ASP A 66 -3.67 -30.03 1.66
N ARG A 67 -3.27 -28.86 1.17
CA ARG A 67 -3.20 -27.63 1.95
C ARG A 67 -4.48 -26.85 1.70
N TRP A 68 -5.31 -26.72 2.73
CA TRP A 68 -6.59 -26.03 2.67
C TRP A 68 -6.47 -24.63 3.25
N GLU A 69 -7.06 -23.65 2.56
CA GLU A 69 -7.27 -22.31 3.10
C GLU A 69 -8.60 -22.29 3.84
N ILE A 70 -8.53 -22.04 5.14
CA ILE A 70 -9.70 -22.05 6.03
C ILE A 70 -9.90 -20.64 6.56
N LYS A 71 -11.11 -20.15 6.34
CA LYS A 71 -11.59 -18.90 6.91
C LYS A 71 -12.41 -19.20 8.16
N ILE A 72 -11.99 -18.64 9.29
CA ILE A 72 -12.71 -18.81 10.55
C ILE A 72 -13.56 -17.58 10.85
N ARG A 73 -14.36 -17.65 11.94
CA ARG A 73 -15.39 -16.64 12.26
C ARG A 73 -14.83 -15.27 12.62
N ASP A 74 -13.56 -15.17 12.99
CA ASP A 74 -12.87 -13.90 13.26
C ASP A 74 -12.47 -13.16 11.96
N GLY A 75 -12.65 -13.77 10.79
CA GLY A 75 -12.29 -13.20 9.49
C GLY A 75 -10.84 -13.45 9.08
N PHE A 76 -10.03 -14.11 9.92
CA PHE A 76 -8.65 -14.47 9.60
C PHE A 76 -8.62 -15.73 8.74
N LYS A 77 -7.62 -15.77 7.85
CA LYS A 77 -7.35 -16.89 6.94
C LYS A 77 -6.18 -17.69 7.47
N TYR A 78 -6.35 -19.00 7.51
CA TYR A 78 -5.31 -19.94 7.94
C TYR A 78 -5.09 -20.98 6.86
N SER A 79 -3.85 -21.46 6.76
CA SER A 79 -3.52 -22.57 5.90
C SER A 79 -3.19 -23.79 6.75
N MET A 80 -3.99 -24.84 6.59
CA MET A 80 -3.85 -26.07 7.37
C MET A 80 -3.84 -27.29 6.44
N ARG A 81 -2.97 -28.25 6.75
CA ARG A 81 -2.93 -29.53 6.04
C ARG A 81 -3.93 -30.52 6.64
N GLY A 82 -4.61 -31.26 5.76
CA GLY A 82 -5.56 -32.31 6.14
C GLY A 82 -5.93 -33.19 4.95
N THR A 83 -6.58 -34.30 5.23
CA THR A 83 -7.08 -35.25 4.20
C THR A 83 -8.36 -34.77 3.52
N SER A 84 -9.04 -33.80 4.14
CA SER A 84 -10.21 -33.10 3.63
C SER A 84 -10.27 -31.70 4.24
N THR A 85 -11.13 -30.83 3.70
CA THR A 85 -11.41 -29.52 4.30
C THR A 85 -11.90 -29.63 5.75
N ASP A 86 -12.74 -30.62 6.06
CA ASP A 86 -13.29 -30.83 7.41
C ASP A 86 -12.22 -31.28 8.40
N ASP A 87 -11.31 -32.18 7.99
CA ASP A 87 -10.16 -32.60 8.80
C ASP A 87 -9.24 -31.40 9.09
N ALA A 88 -8.90 -30.63 8.05
CA ALA A 88 -8.07 -29.44 8.19
C ALA A 88 -8.75 -28.39 9.10
N TYR A 89 -10.06 -28.17 8.97
CA TYR A 89 -10.85 -27.29 9.84
C TYR A 89 -10.81 -27.74 11.29
N LYS A 90 -11.06 -29.02 11.55
CA LYS A 90 -11.05 -29.58 12.90
C LYS A 90 -9.68 -29.42 13.55
N ARG A 91 -8.60 -29.79 12.84
CA ARG A 91 -7.23 -29.65 13.34
C ARG A 91 -6.88 -28.20 13.66
N LEU A 92 -7.33 -27.26 12.82
CA LEU A 92 -7.17 -25.84 13.07
C LEU A 92 -7.91 -25.42 14.34
N THR A 93 -9.21 -25.74 14.46
CA THR A 93 -10.02 -25.33 15.63
C THR A 93 -9.52 -25.93 16.94
N ASP A 94 -8.99 -27.15 16.92
CA ASP A 94 -8.40 -27.79 18.10
C ASP A 94 -7.08 -27.11 18.53
N ALA A 95 -6.35 -26.50 17.59
CA ALA A 95 -5.09 -25.83 17.86
C ALA A 95 -5.24 -24.36 18.31
N LEU A 96 -6.23 -23.63 17.79
CA LEU A 96 -6.40 -22.18 18.02
C LEU A 96 -6.48 -21.75 19.50
N PRO A 97 -7.04 -22.52 20.44
CA PRO A 97 -7.05 -22.13 21.86
C PRO A 97 -5.66 -22.08 22.51
N PHE A 98 -4.69 -22.81 21.94
CA PHE A 98 -3.33 -22.95 22.50
C PHE A 98 -2.26 -22.21 21.69
N ALA A 99 -2.62 -21.70 20.51
CA ALA A 99 -1.71 -20.98 19.64
C ALA A 99 -1.47 -19.55 20.16
N SER A 100 -0.20 -19.16 20.25
CA SER A 100 0.19 -17.75 20.44
C SER A 100 -0.03 -16.97 19.15
N PHE A 101 -0.04 -15.64 19.20
CA PHE A 101 -0.13 -14.85 17.98
C PHE A 101 1.20 -14.88 17.20
N ALA A 102 1.11 -14.84 15.87
CA ALA A 102 2.28 -14.75 14.99
C ALA A 102 3.04 -13.44 15.24
N ALA A 103 4.36 -13.48 15.08
CA ALA A 103 5.20 -12.30 15.26
C ALA A 103 5.02 -11.25 14.14
N GLU A 104 4.68 -11.71 12.93
CA GLU A 104 4.51 -10.88 11.76
C GLU A 104 3.02 -10.64 11.47
N PRO A 105 2.58 -9.37 11.33
CA PRO A 105 1.21 -9.08 10.98
C PRO A 105 0.98 -9.32 9.48
N VAL A 106 -0.26 -9.67 9.15
CA VAL A 106 -0.74 -9.67 7.78
C VAL A 106 -1.43 -8.34 7.51
N SER A 107 -1.13 -7.73 6.36
CA SER A 107 -1.76 -6.49 5.91
C SER A 107 -2.87 -6.77 4.90
N ALA A 108 -4.04 -6.15 5.07
CA ALA A 108 -5.12 -6.14 4.09
C ALA A 108 -5.39 -4.69 3.63
N GLU A 109 -5.47 -4.46 2.32
CA GLU A 109 -5.85 -3.14 1.79
C GLU A 109 -7.35 -2.90 2.00
N ALA A 110 -7.75 -1.66 2.27
CA ALA A 110 -9.16 -1.32 2.40
C ALA A 110 -9.95 -1.74 1.15
N TYR A 111 -11.17 -2.20 1.37
CA TYR A 111 -12.10 -2.71 0.34
C TYR A 111 -11.70 -4.02 -0.35
N SER A 112 -10.53 -4.59 -0.05
CA SER A 112 -10.18 -5.96 -0.45
C SER A 112 -11.12 -6.99 0.18
N GLU A 113 -11.17 -8.20 -0.38
CA GLU A 113 -11.93 -9.31 0.20
C GLU A 113 -11.46 -9.62 1.62
N ASP A 114 -10.15 -9.65 1.85
CA ASP A 114 -9.56 -9.85 3.18
C ASP A 114 -10.02 -8.76 4.18
N PHE A 115 -10.12 -7.50 3.75
CA PHE A 115 -10.62 -6.44 4.61
C PHE A 115 -12.11 -6.60 4.93
N ARG A 116 -12.92 -7.04 3.96
CA ARG A 116 -14.35 -7.32 4.20
C ARG A 116 -14.53 -8.45 5.20
N ASP A 117 -13.64 -9.43 5.16
CA ASP A 117 -13.65 -10.57 6.07
C ASP A 117 -13.33 -10.14 7.50
N LEU A 118 -12.35 -9.25 7.67
CA LEU A 118 -12.03 -8.63 8.96
C LEU A 118 -13.20 -7.79 9.51
N GLU A 119 -13.88 -6.99 8.68
CA GLU A 119 -15.07 -6.24 9.09
C GLU A 119 -16.27 -7.15 9.40
N ALA A 120 -16.37 -8.32 8.76
CA ALA A 120 -17.37 -9.33 9.12
C ALA A 120 -17.07 -9.91 10.51
N GLY A 121 -15.81 -10.21 10.83
CA GLY A 121 -15.39 -10.62 12.19
C GLY A 121 -15.77 -9.62 13.27
N LYS A 122 -15.66 -8.32 12.95
CA LYS A 122 -16.09 -7.22 13.83
C LYS A 122 -17.60 -7.17 13.97
N THR A 123 -18.34 -7.27 12.87
CA THR A 123 -19.82 -7.32 12.87
C THR A 123 -20.33 -8.50 13.69
N ASN A 124 -19.63 -9.63 13.63
CA ASN A 124 -19.94 -10.83 14.41
C ASN A 124 -19.53 -10.73 15.90
N GLY A 125 -18.90 -9.63 16.32
CA GLY A 125 -18.48 -9.40 17.70
C GLY A 125 -17.28 -10.23 18.15
N VAL A 126 -16.52 -10.81 17.21
CA VAL A 126 -15.36 -11.68 17.47
C VAL A 126 -14.05 -10.89 17.47
N THR A 127 -13.97 -9.81 16.68
CA THR A 127 -12.78 -8.95 16.60
C THR A 127 -13.10 -7.49 16.94
N ASN A 128 -12.13 -6.79 17.52
CA ASN A 128 -12.16 -5.36 17.73
C ASN A 128 -11.28 -4.67 16.68
N LYS A 129 -11.77 -3.55 16.13
CA LYS A 129 -11.00 -2.66 15.26
C LYS A 129 -10.45 -1.51 16.09
N ILE A 130 -9.13 -1.38 16.12
CA ILE A 130 -8.41 -0.31 16.81
C ILE A 130 -7.83 0.62 15.74
N SER A 131 -8.22 1.89 15.78
CA SER A 131 -7.61 2.92 14.92
C SER A 131 -6.32 3.40 15.58
N LEU A 132 -5.20 3.34 14.86
CA LEU A 132 -3.93 3.86 15.34
C LEU A 132 -3.91 5.39 15.12
N HIS A 133 -4.12 6.17 16.19
CA HIS A 133 -4.38 7.62 16.08
C HIS A 133 -3.30 8.39 15.29
N ASP A 134 -2.02 8.06 15.51
CA ASP A 134 -0.88 8.70 14.87
C ASP A 134 -0.64 8.20 13.42
N LEU A 135 -1.30 7.10 13.03
CA LEU A 135 -1.29 6.56 11.68
C LEU A 135 -2.70 6.61 11.11
N GLN A 136 -3.14 7.81 10.75
CA GLN A 136 -4.33 7.98 9.91
C GLN A 136 -4.24 7.01 8.73
N ASP A 137 -5.37 6.35 8.46
CA ASP A 137 -5.56 5.30 7.45
C ASP A 137 -4.99 3.92 7.80
N VAL A 138 -4.50 3.71 9.03
CA VAL A 138 -4.10 2.37 9.52
C VAL A 138 -5.02 1.89 10.63
N SER A 139 -5.59 0.71 10.43
CA SER A 139 -6.42 0.01 11.43
C SER A 139 -5.77 -1.30 11.85
N LEU A 140 -5.97 -1.70 13.09
CA LEU A 140 -5.55 -2.99 13.62
C LEU A 140 -6.79 -3.79 14.03
N PHE A 141 -6.94 -5.00 13.50
CA PHE A 141 -7.97 -5.95 13.91
C PHE A 141 -7.37 -6.96 14.89
N ILE A 142 -7.97 -7.05 16.08
CA ILE A 142 -7.53 -7.92 17.17
C ILE A 142 -8.69 -8.79 17.61
N ALA A 143 -8.45 -10.06 17.91
CA ALA A 143 -9.47 -10.93 18.50
C ALA A 143 -9.92 -10.40 19.88
N LYS A 144 -11.21 -10.45 20.17
CA LYS A 144 -11.81 -9.83 21.37
C LYS A 144 -11.32 -10.48 22.68
N ASP A 145 -10.96 -11.75 22.62
CA ASP A 145 -10.42 -12.57 23.71
C ASP A 145 -8.92 -12.36 23.96
N THR A 146 -8.24 -11.54 23.15
CA THR A 146 -6.79 -11.29 23.28
C THR A 146 -6.46 -10.68 24.65
N PRO A 147 -5.56 -11.31 25.43
CA PRO A 147 -5.07 -10.79 26.71
C PRO A 147 -4.49 -9.37 26.56
N ALA A 148 -4.67 -8.52 27.57
CA ALA A 148 -4.22 -7.12 27.52
C ALA A 148 -2.73 -6.97 27.19
N ALA A 149 -1.87 -7.76 27.84
CA ALA A 149 -0.42 -7.72 27.59
C ALA A 149 -0.04 -8.09 26.15
N GLU A 150 -0.81 -8.95 25.49
CA GLU A 150 -0.56 -9.34 24.10
C GLU A 150 -1.15 -8.32 23.12
N ARG A 151 -2.30 -7.74 23.47
CA ARG A 151 -2.90 -6.61 22.74
C ARG A 151 -1.93 -5.44 22.63
N ASP A 152 -1.29 -5.05 23.73
CA ASP A 152 -0.34 -3.94 23.73
C ASP A 152 0.86 -4.23 22.82
N ARG A 153 1.41 -5.46 22.87
CA ARG A 153 2.48 -5.90 21.96
C ARG A 153 2.06 -5.84 20.49
N GLN A 154 0.83 -6.25 20.17
CA GLN A 154 0.30 -6.18 18.80
C GLN A 154 0.11 -4.74 18.33
N ILE A 155 -0.34 -3.84 19.21
CA ILE A 155 -0.46 -2.41 18.92
C ILE A 155 0.92 -1.83 18.60
N ASP A 156 1.93 -2.08 19.43
CA ASP A 156 3.29 -1.58 19.23
C ASP A 156 3.90 -2.11 17.92
N ALA A 157 3.72 -3.41 17.65
CA ALA A 157 4.20 -4.04 16.42
C ALA A 157 3.50 -3.47 15.18
N ALA A 158 2.18 -3.34 15.20
CA ALA A 158 1.40 -2.75 14.11
C ALA A 158 1.76 -1.28 13.88
N PHE A 159 2.04 -0.53 14.95
CA PHE A 159 2.46 0.85 14.86
C PHE A 159 3.83 1.00 14.18
N ARG A 160 4.81 0.19 14.60
CA ARG A 160 6.15 0.17 13.99
C ARG A 160 6.06 -0.16 12.49
N ILE A 161 5.42 -1.28 12.16
CA ILE A 161 5.30 -1.76 10.78
C ILE A 161 4.45 -0.82 9.93
N GLY A 162 3.35 -0.31 10.49
CA GLY A 162 2.50 0.67 9.83
C GLY A 162 3.25 1.96 9.49
N THR A 163 4.12 2.43 10.38
CA THR A 163 4.97 3.61 10.14
C THR A 163 5.97 3.36 9.02
N GLU A 164 6.66 2.22 9.04
CA GLU A 164 7.63 1.84 8.01
C GLU A 164 6.97 1.71 6.62
N VAL A 165 5.84 1.02 6.55
CA VAL A 165 5.06 0.85 5.31
C VAL A 165 4.54 2.20 4.80
N LYS A 166 3.99 3.04 5.69
CA LYS A 166 3.51 4.38 5.32
C LYS A 166 4.64 5.23 4.76
N GLN A 167 5.78 5.29 5.45
CA GLN A 167 6.94 6.03 4.96
C GLN A 167 7.44 5.52 3.61
N ALA A 168 7.52 4.19 3.42
CA ALA A 168 7.96 3.60 2.16
C ALA A 168 7.01 3.95 1.00
N VAL A 169 5.70 3.80 1.20
CA VAL A 169 4.68 4.11 0.18
C VAL A 169 4.63 5.61 -0.11
N THR A 170 4.60 6.45 0.92
CA THR A 170 4.63 7.92 0.81
C THR A 170 5.88 8.39 0.06
N ASN A 171 7.06 7.85 0.36
CA ASN A 171 8.30 8.22 -0.30
C ASN A 171 8.31 7.80 -1.78
N LYS A 172 7.80 6.60 -2.09
CA LYS A 172 7.64 6.15 -3.48
C LYS A 172 6.70 7.08 -4.25
N ARG A 173 5.52 7.36 -3.69
CA ARG A 173 4.52 8.26 -4.30
C ARG A 173 5.06 9.67 -4.51
N ARG A 174 5.72 10.25 -3.50
CA ARG A 174 6.39 11.57 -3.64
C ARG A 174 7.36 11.60 -4.80
N ARG A 175 8.20 10.57 -4.95
CA ARG A 175 9.14 10.49 -6.08
C ARG A 175 8.44 10.39 -7.43
N GLU A 176 7.35 9.62 -7.53
CA GLU A 176 6.54 9.52 -8.75
C GLU A 176 5.87 10.85 -9.09
N THR A 177 5.26 11.52 -8.10
CA THR A 177 4.61 12.83 -8.26
C THR A 177 5.63 13.90 -8.65
N ILE A 178 6.80 13.96 -8.00
CA ILE A 178 7.86 14.92 -8.35
C ILE A 178 8.33 14.70 -9.80
N LYS A 179 8.53 13.45 -10.22
CA LYS A 179 8.89 13.13 -11.61
C LYS A 179 7.82 13.61 -12.59
N SER A 180 6.55 13.31 -12.31
CA SER A 180 5.42 13.75 -13.12
C SER A 180 5.34 15.27 -13.21
N ALA A 181 5.39 15.96 -12.06
CA ALA A 181 5.36 17.42 -11.98
C ALA A 181 6.53 18.07 -12.73
N ALA A 182 7.73 17.48 -12.65
CA ALA A 182 8.88 17.96 -13.41
C ALA A 182 8.68 17.80 -14.93
N LEU A 183 8.13 16.67 -15.39
CA LEU A 183 7.81 16.45 -16.79
C LEU A 183 6.75 17.46 -17.29
N PHE A 184 5.64 17.62 -16.56
CA PHE A 184 4.60 18.59 -16.90
C PHE A 184 5.03 20.05 -16.76
N GLY A 185 5.96 20.35 -15.85
CA GLY A 185 6.51 21.67 -15.64
C GLY A 185 7.48 22.09 -16.75
N LEU A 186 8.25 21.15 -17.31
CA LEU A 186 9.33 21.44 -18.26
C LEU A 186 8.96 21.19 -19.72
N ILE A 187 8.20 20.13 -20.03
CA ILE A 187 7.92 19.74 -21.42
C ILE A 187 7.11 20.80 -22.17
N PRO A 188 5.97 21.33 -21.67
CA PRO A 188 5.19 22.30 -22.42
C PRO A 188 5.96 23.61 -22.72
N PRO A 189 6.65 24.25 -21.74
CA PRO A 189 7.50 25.41 -22.05
C PRO A 189 8.60 25.09 -23.05
N MET A 190 9.23 23.92 -22.96
CA MET A 190 10.29 23.51 -23.88
C MET A 190 9.74 23.32 -25.31
N LEU A 191 8.58 22.68 -25.47
CA LEU A 191 7.91 22.53 -26.76
C LEU A 191 7.51 23.89 -27.35
N LEU A 192 6.99 24.81 -26.52
CA LEU A 192 6.68 26.17 -26.94
C LEU A 192 7.92 26.95 -27.37
N LEU A 193 9.05 26.76 -26.68
CA LEU A 193 10.33 27.36 -27.05
C LEU A 193 10.85 26.83 -28.38
N LEU A 194 10.82 25.52 -28.58
CA LEU A 194 11.22 24.88 -29.83
C LEU A 194 10.33 25.36 -30.98
N ALA A 195 9.02 25.42 -30.79
CA ALA A 195 8.09 25.95 -31.78
C ALA A 195 8.39 27.42 -32.11
N GLY A 196 8.63 28.26 -31.10
CA GLY A 196 9.02 29.65 -31.29
C GLY A 196 10.33 29.81 -32.07
N MET A 197 11.32 28.93 -31.83
CA MET A 197 12.58 28.92 -32.59
C MET A 197 12.37 28.52 -34.05
N VAL A 198 11.55 27.50 -34.33
CA VAL A 198 11.21 27.09 -35.70
C VAL A 198 10.51 28.22 -36.45
N VAL A 199 9.54 28.89 -35.84
CA VAL A 199 8.85 30.04 -36.45
C VAL A 199 9.83 31.17 -36.74
N MET A 200 10.73 31.50 -35.80
CA MET A 200 11.76 32.52 -36.04
C MET A 200 12.73 32.14 -37.16
N TRP A 201 13.09 30.86 -37.28
CA TRP A 201 13.94 30.36 -38.35
C TRP A 201 13.26 30.51 -39.72
N ILE A 202 11.99 30.12 -39.83
CA ILE A 202 11.17 30.30 -41.04
C ILE A 202 11.08 31.79 -41.42
N LEU A 203 10.74 32.66 -40.46
CA LEU A 203 10.57 34.11 -40.70
C LEU A 203 11.86 34.84 -41.06
N ARG A 204 13.02 34.35 -40.59
CA ARG A 204 14.31 34.95 -40.96
C ARG A 204 14.63 34.74 -42.44
N GLY A 205 13.95 33.78 -43.08
CA GLY A 205 14.22 33.32 -44.43
C GLY A 205 15.56 32.59 -44.49
N PHE A 206 15.70 31.66 -45.45
CA PHE A 206 16.95 30.99 -45.78
C PHE A 206 17.97 31.97 -46.43
N ARG A 207 18.15 33.16 -45.86
CA ARG A 207 19.15 34.11 -46.33
C ARG A 207 20.51 33.47 -46.07
N SER A 208 21.10 32.93 -47.14
CA SER A 208 22.46 32.40 -47.15
C SER A 208 23.40 33.49 -46.62
N PRO A 209 24.32 33.19 -45.68
CA PRO A 209 25.35 34.15 -45.31
C PRO A 209 26.20 34.43 -46.55
N ALA A 210 26.08 35.64 -47.09
CA ALA A 210 26.95 36.19 -48.11
C ALA A 210 28.14 36.91 -47.46
#